data_AF-A0A9W8QLS5-F1
#
_entry.id   AF-A0A9W8QLS5-F1
#
_cell.length_a   1.000
_cell.length_b   1.000
_cell.length_c   1.000
_cell.angle_alpha   90.00
_cell.angle_beta   90.00
_cell.angle_gamma   90.00
#
_symmetry.space_group_name_H-M   'P 1'
#
loop_
_entity.id
_entity.type
_entity.pdbx_description
1 polymer ?
#
loop_
_entity_poly.entity_id
_entity_poly.type
_entity_poly.pdbx_seq_one_letter_code
_entity_poly.pdbx_strand_id
1 'polypeptide(L)' 'MDVFAGTSEKHLRAILVALCQDPNILAKATRMADNLEEAAEQTGSDSDMSEADLAICCQCEEAFSEDKNEGMLVYSIRA' A
#
# COMPACT_ATOMS: atom_id res chain seq x y z
N MET A 1 -2.08 9.97 15.09
CA MET A 1 -1.78 11.37 14.73
C MET A 1 -1.83 11.46 13.23
N ASP A 2 -2.61 12.37 12.66
CA ASP A 2 -2.61 12.58 11.22
C ASP A 2 -1.46 13.54 10.87
N VAL A 3 -0.30 12.95 10.55
CA VAL A 3 0.98 13.65 10.35
C VAL A 3 0.89 14.67 9.22
N PHE A 4 -0.04 14.47 8.28
CA PHE A 4 -0.21 15.32 7.11
C PHE A 4 -1.55 16.06 7.09
N ALA A 5 -2.28 16.09 8.21
CA ALA A 5 -3.52 16.88 8.32
C ALA A 5 -3.29 18.33 7.88
N GLY A 6 -4.06 18.79 6.88
CA GLY A 6 -3.96 20.14 6.33
C GLY A 6 -2.88 20.34 5.27
N THR A 7 -2.13 19.29 4.90
CA THR A 7 -1.19 19.34 3.77
C THR A 7 -1.97 19.26 2.45
N SER A 8 -1.70 20.19 1.53
CA SER A 8 -2.32 20.14 0.20
C SER A 8 -1.86 18.91 -0.59
N GLU A 9 -2.72 18.39 -1.47
CA GLU A 9 -2.36 17.28 -2.38
C GLU A 9 -1.10 17.57 -3.20
N LYS A 10 -0.93 18.81 -3.67
CA LYS A 10 0.28 19.23 -4.41
C LYS A 10 1.55 19.07 -3.57
N HIS A 11 1.48 19.39 -2.27
CA HIS A 11 2.60 19.24 -1.36
C HIS A 11 2.85 17.75 -1.03
N LEU A 12 1.79 16.95 -0.86
CA LEU A 12 1.92 15.49 -0.69
C LEU A 12 2.62 14.85 -1.89
N ARG A 13 2.20 15.19 -3.12
CA ARG A 13 2.84 14.71 -4.35
C ARG A 13 4.32 15.11 -4.41
N ALA A 14 4.66 16.34 -4.06
CA ALA A 14 6.05 16.80 -4.03
C ALA A 14 6.90 16.02 -3.01
N ILE A 15 6.35 15.75 -1.82
CA ILE A 15 7.02 14.94 -0.79
C ILE A 15 7.23 13.51 -1.27
N LEU A 16 6.21 12.88 -1.86
CA LEU A 16 6.31 11.52 -2.41
C LEU A 16 7.37 11.43 -3.50
N VAL A 17 7.42 12.40 -4.43
CA VAL A 17 8.46 12.45 -5.46
C VAL A 17 9.85 12.58 -4.85
N ALA A 18 10.03 13.41 -3.83
CA ALA A 18 11.30 13.56 -3.14
C ALA A 18 11.71 12.27 -2.40
N LEU A 19 10.76 11.59 -1.76
CA LEU A 19 11.02 10.30 -1.09
C LEU A 19 11.43 9.21 -2.08
N CYS A 20 10.85 9.17 -3.28
CA CYS A 20 11.26 8.23 -4.32
C CYS A 20 12.65 8.50 -4.92
N GLN A 21 13.28 9.64 -4.60
CA GLN A 21 14.70 9.88 -4.93
C GLN A 21 15.65 9.23 -3.92
N ASP A 22 15.17 8.82 -2.74
CA ASP A 22 15.93 8.01 -1.81
C ASP A 22 15.95 6.54 -2.32
N PRO A 23 17.13 5.96 -2.61
CA PRO A 23 17.22 4.62 -3.18
C PRO A 23 16.62 3.53 -2.28
N ASN A 24 16.68 3.69 -0.95
CA ASN A 24 16.14 2.69 -0.03
C ASN A 24 14.62 2.74 0.00
N ILE A 25 14.04 3.93 -0.03
CA ILE A 25 12.59 4.12 -0.09
C ILE A 25 12.05 3.62 -1.44
N LEU A 26 12.73 3.95 -2.54
CA LEU A 26 12.36 3.46 -3.86
C LEU A 26 12.37 1.93 -3.93
N ALA A 27 13.45 1.29 -3.48
CA ALA A 27 13.55 -0.17 -3.47
C ALA A 27 12.44 -0.82 -2.62
N LYS A 28 12.12 -0.24 -1.47
CA LYS A 28 11.02 -0.70 -0.61
C LYS A 28 9.66 -0.53 -1.28
N ALA A 29 9.39 0.62 -1.89
CA ALA A 29 8.14 0.90 -2.59
C ALA A 29 7.94 -0.04 -3.80
N THR A 30 9.01 -0.35 -4.54
CA THR A 30 8.96 -1.31 -5.65
C THR A 30 8.59 -2.71 -5.16
N ARG A 31 9.25 -3.23 -4.11
CA ARG A 31 8.90 -4.54 -3.52
C ARG A 31 7.46 -4.60 -3.05
N MET A 32 6.96 -3.52 -2.47
CA MET A 32 5.58 -3.41 -2.05
C MET A 32 4.59 -3.49 -3.22
N ALA A 33 4.90 -2.82 -4.33
CA ALA A 33 4.10 -2.89 -5.54
C ALA A 33 4.11 -4.30 -6.15
N ASP A 34 5.27 -4.94 -6.23
CA ASP A 34 5.41 -6.30 -6.75
C ASP A 34 4.57 -7.30 -5.93
N ASN A 35 4.63 -7.21 -4.60
CA ASN A 35 3.85 -8.09 -3.70
C ASN A 35 2.34 -7.88 -3.83
N LEU A 36 1.89 -6.65 -4.13
CA LEU A 36 0.47 -6.36 -4.37
C LEU A 36 0.00 -6.95 -5.71
N GLU A 37 0.81 -6.83 -6.76
CA GLU A 37 0.53 -7.42 -8.07
C GLU A 37 0.49 -8.96 -7.98
N GLU A 38 1.47 -9.57 -7.32
CA GLU A 38 1.50 -11.02 -7.09
C GLU A 38 0.27 -11.50 -6.30
N ALA A 39 -0.18 -10.73 -5.31
CA ALA A 39 -1.39 -11.04 -4.56
C ALA A 39 -2.65 -10.91 -5.43
N ALA A 40 -2.73 -9.88 -6.27
CA ALA A 40 -3.83 -9.69 -7.21
C ALA A 40 -3.91 -10.86 -8.21
N GLU A 41 -2.79 -11.28 -8.80
CA GLU A 41 -2.71 -12.42 -9.71
C GLU A 41 -3.14 -13.74 -9.04
N GLN A 42 -2.76 -13.96 -7.78
CA GLN A 42 -3.12 -15.15 -7.00
C GLN A 42 -4.62 -15.22 -6.66
N THR A 43 -5.32 -14.08 -6.62
CA THR A 43 -6.77 -14.04 -6.41
C THR A 43 -7.58 -14.31 -7.68
N GLY A 44 -6.93 -14.50 -8.82
CA GLY A 44 -7.56 -14.73 -10.13
C GLY A 44 -8.26 -16.09 -10.27
N SER A 45 -9.58 -16.11 -10.08
CA SER A 45 -10.58 -16.74 -10.98
C SER A 45 -11.96 -16.94 -10.31
N ASP A 46 -12.04 -16.97 -8.97
CA ASP A 46 -13.25 -17.46 -8.26
C ASP A 46 -13.76 -16.55 -7.13
N SER A 47 -13.17 -15.37 -6.94
CA SER A 47 -13.65 -14.42 -5.92
C SER A 47 -13.67 -13.02 -6.47
N ASP A 48 -14.77 -12.31 -6.22
CA ASP A 48 -15.01 -10.86 -6.43
C ASP A 48 -14.03 -9.95 -5.63
N MET A 49 -12.77 -10.36 -5.46
CA MET A 49 -11.73 -9.57 -4.82
C MET A 49 -11.19 -8.61 -5.86
N SER A 50 -11.60 -7.35 -5.77
CA SER A 50 -11.10 -6.30 -6.64
C SER A 50 -9.73 -5.84 -6.14
N GLU A 51 -8.88 -5.30 -7.02
CA GLU A 51 -7.61 -4.64 -6.61
C GLU A 51 -7.81 -3.61 -5.48
N ALA A 52 -9.03 -3.07 -5.36
CA ALA A 52 -9.42 -2.12 -4.32
C ALA A 52 -9.49 -2.70 -2.89
N ASP A 53 -9.45 -4.02 -2.74
CA ASP A 53 -9.59 -4.71 -1.45
C ASP A 53 -8.24 -5.21 -0.89
N LEU A 54 -7.13 -4.94 -1.57
CA LEU A 54 -5.78 -5.31 -1.13
C LEU A 54 -5.14 -4.20 -0.30
N ALA A 55 -4.49 -4.61 0.78
CA ALA A 55 -3.67 -3.77 1.64
C ALA A 55 -2.31 -4.41 1.86
N ILE A 56 -1.31 -3.62 2.27
CA ILE A 56 0.06 -4.09 2.48
C ILE A 56 0.60 -3.66 3.84
N CYS A 57 1.30 -4.55 4.53
CA CYS A 57 1.91 -4.24 5.82
C CYS A 57 3.23 -3.48 5.63
N CYS A 58 3.36 -2.30 6.22
CA CYS A 58 4.59 -1.50 6.09
C CYS A 58 5.83 -2.11 6.80
N GLN A 59 5.64 -3.12 7.64
CA GLN A 59 6.69 -3.80 8.40
C GLN A 59 7.18 -5.07 7.71
N CYS A 60 6.27 -6.01 7.41
CA CYS A 60 6.62 -7.27 6.74
C CYS A 60 6.50 -7.24 5.22
N GLU A 61 5.88 -6.19 4.67
CA GLU A 61 5.68 -5.99 3.22
C GLU A 61 4.75 -7.05 2.58
N GLU A 62 4.05 -7.84 3.39
CA GLU A 62 3.08 -8.82 2.91
C GLU A 62 1.76 -8.12 2.56
N ALA A 63 1.22 -8.49 1.39
CA ALA A 63 -0.10 -8.09 0.94
C ALA A 63 -1.19 -9.00 1.53
N PHE A 64 -2.36 -8.44 1.82
CA PHE A 64 -3.51 -9.14 2.40
C PHE A 64 -4.82 -8.49 1.95
N SER A 65 -5.92 -9.22 1.98
CA SER A 65 -7.25 -8.66 1.71
C SER A 65 -7.87 -8.03 2.96
N GLU A 66 -8.50 -6.85 2.81
CA GLU A 66 -9.15 -6.14 3.91
C GLU A 66 -10.41 -6.86 4.43
N ASP A 67 -10.94 -7.82 3.68
CA ASP A 67 -12.28 -8.38 3.91
C ASP A 67 -12.40 -9.34 5.11
N LYS A 68 -11.32 -9.62 5.86
CA LYS A 68 -11.39 -10.57 6.99
C LYS A 68 -10.48 -10.27 8.19
N ASN A 69 -10.33 -9.02 8.62
CA ASN A 69 -9.77 -8.79 9.95
C ASN A 69 -10.27 -7.51 10.63
N GLU A 70 -11.42 -7.59 11.30
CA GLU A 70 -11.93 -6.58 12.25
C GLU A 70 -11.03 -6.35 13.50
N GLY A 71 -9.74 -6.70 13.46
CA GLY A 71 -8.89 -6.72 14.65
C GLY A 71 -7.42 -6.33 14.48
N MET A 72 -6.93 -6.12 13.26
CA MET A 72 -5.50 -5.79 13.06
C MET A 72 -5.36 -4.37 12.53
N LEU A 73 -4.92 -3.45 13.39
CA LEU A 73 -4.50 -2.10 13.03
C LEU A 73 -3.21 -2.16 12.20
N VAL A 74 -3.30 -2.67 10.98
CA VAL A 74 -2.29 -2.46 9.95
C VAL A 74 -2.64 -1.15 9.27
N TYR A 75 -1.67 -0.25 9.13
CA TYR A 75 -1.85 0.98 8.37
C TYR A 75 -2.16 0.58 6.91
N SER A 76 -3.44 0.55 6.56
CA SER A 76 -3.91 0.33 5.20
C SER A 76 -3.65 1.59 4.37
N ILE A 77 -2.99 1.41 3.24
CA ILE A 77 -2.88 2.42 2.19
C ILE A 77 -3.60 1.81 0.99
N ARG A 78 -4.79 2.33 0.69
CA ARG A 78 -5.55 1.97 -0.51
C ARG A 78 -4.76 2.39 -1.75
N ALA A 79 -4.64 1.47 -2.71
CA ALA A 79 -4.10 1.77 -4.04
C ALA A 79 -5.04 2.70 -4.83
#